data_AF-A0A0B7KA67-F1
#
_entry.id   AF-A0A0B7KA67-F1
#
_cell.length_a   1.000
_cell.length_b   1.000
_cell.length_c   1.000
_cell.angle_alpha   90.00
_cell.angle_beta   90.00
_cell.angle_gamma   90.00
#
_symmetry.space_group_name_H-M   'P 1'
#
loop_
_entity.id
_entity.type
_entity.pdbx_description
1 polymer ?
#
loop_
_entity_poly.entity_id
_entity_poly.type
_entity_poly.pdbx_seq_one_letter_code
_entity_poly.pdbx_strand_id
1 'polypeptide(L)'
;MLLNEGWSICAVNSRGCAGSMITSEVLHNSRATWDFRPVVTWFKLKFLNRPLFGLGFSPLHCGEEGERRLLKTAVVFSKLSNLEVVSRALLQTHIGDLAMLRRVKRHWFVNKVLFGELQESK
;
A
#
# COMPACT_ATOMS: atom_id res chain seq x y z
N MET A 1 26.12 -5.04 -5.57
CA MET A 1 26.33 -6.09 -4.55
C MET A 1 25.45 -7.30 -4.84
N LEU A 2 24.12 -7.27 -4.68
CA LEU A 2 23.26 -8.46 -4.93
C LEU A 2 23.38 -9.09 -6.34
N LEU A 3 23.43 -8.27 -7.40
CA LEU A 3 23.58 -8.79 -8.77
C LEU A 3 24.94 -9.47 -9.00
N ASN A 4 26.00 -9.00 -8.35
CA ASN A 4 27.35 -9.57 -8.47
C ASN A 4 27.47 -10.91 -7.73
N GLU A 5 26.61 -11.14 -6.74
CA GLU A 5 26.48 -12.39 -5.97
C GLU A 5 25.53 -13.41 -6.66
N GLY A 6 25.17 -13.18 -7.93
CA GLY A 6 24.34 -14.10 -8.72
C GLY A 6 22.83 -14.03 -8.46
N TRP A 7 22.35 -13.02 -7.73
CA TRP A 7 20.91 -12.88 -7.47
C TRP A 7 20.17 -12.30 -8.67
N SER A 8 19.02 -12.88 -9.02
CA SER A 8 18.06 -12.29 -9.93
C SER A 8 17.06 -11.45 -9.14
N ILE A 9 16.87 -10.19 -9.54
CA ILE A 9 16.02 -9.24 -8.81
C ILE A 9 14.82 -8.87 -9.71
N CYS A 10 13.63 -8.85 -9.13
CA CYS A 10 12.44 -8.29 -9.76
C CYS A 10 11.83 -7.24 -8.85
N ALA A 11 11.54 -6.06 -9.41
CA ALA A 11 10.77 -5.03 -8.74
C ALA A 11 9.30 -5.15 -9.17
N VAL A 12 8.40 -5.23 -8.20
CA VAL A 12 6.96 -5.28 -8.42
C VAL A 12 6.37 -4.03 -7.81
N ASN A 13 5.69 -3.23 -8.63
CA ASN A 13 4.97 -2.07 -8.14
C ASN A 13 3.48 -2.42 -8.03
N SER A 14 2.92 -2.23 -6.84
CA SER A 14 1.48 -2.37 -6.63
C SER A 14 0.75 -1.16 -7.19
N ARG A 15 -0.56 -1.31 -7.45
CA ARG A 15 -1.40 -0.18 -7.89
C ARG A 15 -1.30 0.97 -6.90
N GLY A 16 -1.42 2.21 -7.37
CA GLY A 16 -1.42 3.41 -6.52
C GLY A 16 -0.09 3.72 -5.79
N CYS A 17 0.95 2.89 -5.95
CA CYS A 17 2.27 3.10 -5.36
C CYS A 17 3.25 3.68 -6.39
N ALA A 18 4.25 4.41 -5.90
CA ALA A 18 5.30 5.04 -6.70
C ALA A 18 4.78 5.91 -7.87
N GLY A 19 3.66 6.60 -7.68
CA GLY A 19 3.07 7.49 -8.70
C GLY A 19 2.44 6.76 -9.89
N SER A 20 2.17 5.45 -9.79
CA SER A 20 1.45 4.72 -10.85
C SER A 20 0.06 5.32 -11.08
N MET A 21 -0.34 5.44 -12.34
CA MET A 21 -1.68 5.88 -12.72
C MET A 21 -2.74 4.99 -12.04
N ILE A 22 -3.73 5.62 -11.42
CA ILE A 22 -4.85 4.90 -10.81
C ILE A 22 -5.83 4.54 -11.93
N THR A 23 -5.89 3.26 -12.27
CA THR A 23 -6.73 2.73 -13.35
C THR A 23 -8.03 2.08 -12.85
N SER A 24 -8.24 2.00 -11.53
CA SER A 24 -9.46 1.46 -10.93
C SER A 24 -9.97 2.33 -9.80
N GLU A 25 -11.28 2.32 -9.57
CA GLU A 25 -11.93 2.99 -8.43
C GLU A 25 -11.51 2.41 -7.07
N VAL A 26 -10.91 1.21 -7.07
CA VAL A 26 -10.35 0.58 -5.87
C VAL A 26 -8.95 1.12 -5.61
N LEU A 27 -8.80 1.88 -4.52
CA LEU A 27 -7.51 2.37 -4.05
C LEU A 27 -6.65 1.23 -3.49
N HIS A 28 -5.33 1.41 -3.58
CA HIS A 28 -4.37 0.47 -3.02
C HIS A 28 -4.53 0.33 -1.52
N ASN A 29 -4.76 -0.90 -1.09
CA ASN A 29 -4.71 -1.26 0.31
C ASN A 29 -3.38 -1.96 0.57
N SER A 30 -2.51 -1.37 1.39
CA SER A 30 -1.23 -1.99 1.75
C SER A 30 -1.38 -3.32 2.50
N ARG A 31 -2.58 -3.60 3.02
CA ARG A 31 -2.94 -4.90 3.60
C ARG A 31 -3.49 -5.90 2.59
N ALA A 32 -3.85 -5.47 1.38
CA ALA A 32 -4.26 -6.39 0.33
C ALA A 32 -3.03 -7.05 -0.32
N THR A 33 -2.91 -8.38 -0.17
CA THR A 33 -1.91 -9.17 -0.90
C THR A 33 -2.31 -9.44 -2.36
N TRP A 34 -3.49 -8.96 -2.80
CA TRP A 34 -4.09 -9.30 -4.08
C TRP A 34 -3.27 -8.86 -5.30
N ASP A 35 -2.50 -7.77 -5.20
CA ASP A 35 -1.63 -7.33 -6.30
C ASP A 35 -0.31 -8.13 -6.33
N PHE A 36 0.17 -8.55 -5.16
CA PHE A 36 1.47 -9.21 -5.02
C PHE A 36 1.37 -10.74 -5.25
N ARG A 37 0.29 -11.35 -4.78
CA ARG A 37 0.11 -12.81 -4.78
C ARG A 37 0.08 -13.42 -6.19
N PRO A 38 -0.61 -12.84 -7.19
CA PRO A 38 -0.57 -13.33 -8.57
C PRO A 38 0.84 -13.29 -9.15
N VAL A 39 1.60 -12.24 -8.85
CA VAL A 39 2.97 -12.07 -9.35
C VAL A 39 3.89 -13.13 -8.76
N VAL A 40 3.86 -13.37 -7.44
CA VAL A 40 4.68 -14.43 -6.81
C VAL A 40 4.26 -15.82 -7.29
N THR A 41 2.96 -16.03 -7.53
CA THR A 41 2.45 -17.29 -8.07
C THR A 41 2.99 -17.54 -9.47
N TRP A 42 2.98 -16.52 -10.32
CA TRP A 42 3.60 -16.58 -11.66
C TRP A 42 5.10 -16.89 -11.57
N PHE A 43 5.83 -16.27 -10.64
CA PHE A 43 7.24 -16.57 -10.43
C PHE A 43 7.50 -18.01 -10.00
N LYS A 44 6.68 -18.57 -9.10
CA LYS A 44 6.80 -19.99 -8.72
C LYS A 44 6.58 -20.92 -9.91
N LEU A 45 5.58 -20.64 -10.75
CA LEU A 45 5.29 -21.45 -11.93
C LEU A 45 6.40 -21.33 -12.99
N LYS A 46 6.96 -20.13 -13.17
CA LYS A 46 8.01 -19.89 -14.16
C LYS A 46 9.39 -20.42 -13.72
N PHE A 47 9.66 -20.41 -12.42
CA PHE A 47 10.94 -20.81 -11.82
C PHE A 47 10.76 -21.87 -10.72
N LEU A 48 10.32 -23.06 -11.14
CA LEU A 48 9.85 -24.15 -10.27
C LEU A 48 10.80 -24.58 -9.14
N ASN A 49 12.11 -24.35 -9.27
CA ASN A 49 13.13 -24.75 -8.27
C ASN A 49 13.89 -23.57 -7.64
N ARG A 50 13.43 -22.32 -7.80
CA ARG A 50 14.12 -21.16 -7.23
C ARG A 50 13.46 -20.70 -5.93
N PRO A 51 14.21 -20.63 -4.80
CA PRO A 51 13.67 -20.03 -3.59
C PRO A 51 13.41 -18.54 -3.82
N LEU A 52 12.18 -18.12 -3.57
CA LEU A 52 11.77 -16.72 -3.69
C LEU A 52 11.91 -16.00 -2.35
N PHE A 53 12.55 -14.83 -2.38
CA PHE A 53 12.78 -13.98 -1.23
C PHE A 53 12.11 -12.62 -1.47
N GLY A 54 11.45 -12.08 -0.44
CA GLY A 54 10.80 -10.77 -0.50
C GLY A 54 11.63 -9.68 0.19
N LEU A 55 11.65 -8.49 -0.40
CA LEU A 55 12.15 -7.29 0.25
C LEU A 55 11.21 -6.14 -0.10
N GLY A 56 10.75 -5.37 0.89
CA GLY A 56 9.80 -4.30 0.64
C GLY A 56 9.70 -3.26 1.75
N PHE A 57 9.21 -2.08 1.39
CA PHE A 57 8.87 -0.98 2.30
C PHE A 57 7.36 -0.89 2.41
N SER A 58 6.85 -0.71 3.64
CA SER A 58 5.40 -0.74 3.94
C SER A 58 4.81 -2.15 3.78
N PRO A 59 3.69 -2.50 4.44
CA PRO A 59 3.48 -3.85 4.94
C PRO A 59 3.38 -4.91 3.83
N LEU A 60 4.42 -5.74 3.69
CA LEU A 60 4.29 -7.01 3.00
C LEU A 60 3.54 -7.96 3.94
N HIS A 61 2.30 -8.29 3.61
CA HIS A 61 1.42 -9.12 4.46
C HIS A 61 1.81 -10.62 4.54
N CYS A 62 3.05 -10.97 4.16
CA CYS A 62 3.56 -12.34 4.20
C CYS A 62 3.57 -12.99 5.58
N GLY A 63 3.48 -12.20 6.66
CA GLY A 63 3.40 -12.73 8.03
C GLY A 63 2.00 -13.23 8.41
N GLU A 64 0.93 -12.66 7.87
CA GLU A 64 -0.46 -13.06 8.19
C GLU A 64 -0.92 -14.27 7.37
N GLU A 65 -0.27 -14.55 6.23
CA GLU A 65 -0.62 -15.68 5.37
C GLU A 65 -0.25 -17.05 5.97
N GLY A 66 0.54 -17.09 7.05
CA GLY A 66 0.91 -18.33 7.74
C GLY A 66 1.48 -19.39 6.79
N GLU A 67 0.87 -20.59 6.77
CA GLU A 67 1.26 -21.70 5.89
C GLU A 67 0.98 -21.45 4.40
N ARG A 68 0.12 -20.49 4.06
CA ARG A 68 -0.17 -20.12 2.65
C ARG A 68 0.89 -19.22 2.05
N ARG A 69 2.01 -19.01 2.74
CA ARG A 69 3.11 -18.13 2.36
C ARG A 69 3.80 -18.65 1.09
N LEU A 70 3.86 -17.78 0.08
CA LEU A 70 4.53 -18.10 -1.19
C LEU A 70 6.05 -17.85 -1.16
N LEU A 71 6.53 -16.94 -0.31
CA LEU A 71 7.96 -16.60 -0.19
C LEU A 71 8.66 -17.45 0.87
N LYS A 72 9.95 -17.75 0.72
CA LYS A 72 10.72 -18.48 1.75
C LYS A 72 11.02 -17.60 2.95
N THR A 73 11.60 -16.42 2.73
CA THR A 73 11.67 -15.35 3.73
C THR A 73 11.36 -13.99 3.11
N ALA A 74 11.07 -13.01 3.96
CA ALA A 74 10.72 -11.66 3.54
C ALA A 74 11.20 -10.67 4.59
N VAL A 75 11.90 -9.62 4.14
CA VAL A 75 12.33 -8.51 4.98
C VAL A 75 11.41 -7.32 4.70
N VAL A 76 10.81 -6.76 5.74
CA VAL A 76 9.87 -5.65 5.63
C VAL A 76 10.39 -4.48 6.45
N PHE A 77 10.55 -3.33 5.80
CA PHE A 77 10.87 -2.08 6.46
C PHE A 77 9.58 -1.29 6.71
N SER A 78 9.43 -0.74 7.92
CA SER A 78 8.28 0.10 8.30
C SER A 78 6.92 -0.58 8.12
N LYS A 79 6.74 -1.75 8.73
CA LYS A 79 5.48 -2.51 8.66
C LYS A 79 4.33 -1.74 9.34
N LEU A 80 3.33 -1.35 8.56
CA LEU A 80 2.05 -0.86 9.05
C LEU A 80 1.11 -2.05 9.28
N SER A 81 1.28 -2.77 10.39
CA SER A 81 0.51 -3.99 10.67
C SER A 81 -0.95 -3.71 11.04
N ASN A 82 -1.23 -2.58 11.69
CA ASN A 82 -2.57 -2.17 12.06
C ASN A 82 -2.84 -0.73 11.63
N LEU A 83 -3.60 -0.59 10.54
CA LEU A 83 -3.89 0.71 9.94
C LEU A 83 -4.69 1.62 10.87
N GLU A 84 -5.55 1.06 11.74
CA GLU A 84 -6.32 1.84 12.70
C GLU A 84 -5.40 2.42 13.78
N VAL A 85 -4.52 1.59 14.36
CA VAL A 85 -3.56 2.04 15.37
C VAL A 85 -2.60 3.06 14.79
N VAL A 86 -2.11 2.84 13.58
CA VAL A 86 -1.19 3.80 12.94
C VAL A 86 -1.93 5.08 12.55
N SER A 87 -3.19 5.01 12.11
CA SER A 87 -4.00 6.20 11.88
C SER A 87 -4.14 7.01 13.15
N ARG A 88 -4.50 6.39 14.28
CA ARG A 88 -4.59 7.07 15.58
C ARG A 88 -3.24 7.64 16.03
N ALA A 89 -2.15 6.88 15.89
CA ALA A 89 -0.81 7.35 16.24
C ALA A 89 -0.35 8.50 15.35
N LEU A 90 -0.69 8.48 14.05
CA LEU A 90 -0.40 9.58 13.12
C LEU A 90 -1.17 10.83 13.51
N LEU A 91 -2.46 10.69 13.85
CA LEU A 91 -3.31 11.78 14.33
C LEU A 91 -2.82 12.39 15.64
N GLN A 92 -2.08 11.66 16.46
CA GLN A 92 -1.44 12.19 17.67
C GLN A 92 -0.18 13.03 17.36
N THR A 93 0.26 13.10 16.10
CA THR A 93 1.40 13.93 15.70
C THR A 93 0.93 15.28 15.14
N HIS A 94 1.75 16.32 15.31
CA HIS A 94 1.51 17.64 14.69
C HIS A 94 1.33 17.56 13.17
N ILE A 95 1.96 16.59 12.50
CA ILE A 95 1.82 16.36 11.06
C ILE A 95 0.43 15.80 10.74
N GLY A 96 -0.05 14.84 11.52
CA GLY A 96 -1.39 14.27 11.37
C GLY A 96 -2.49 15.31 11.58
N ASP A 97 -2.35 16.14 12.61
CA ASP A 97 -3.27 17.26 12.86
C ASP A 97 -3.30 18.24 11.69
N LEU A 98 -2.13 18.67 11.20
CA LEU A 98 -2.05 19.57 10.04
C LEU A 98 -2.62 18.93 8.76
N ALA A 99 -2.38 17.64 8.55
CA ALA A 99 -2.90 16.91 7.40
C ALA A 99 -4.43 16.76 7.46
N MET A 100 -4.99 16.46 8.64
CA MET A 100 -6.44 16.41 8.85
C MET A 100 -7.08 17.79 8.67
N LEU A 101 -6.52 18.84 9.27
CA LEU A 101 -7.03 20.20 9.10
C LEU A 101 -7.05 20.63 7.64
N ARG A 102 -6.01 20.28 6.86
CA ARG A 102 -6.00 20.54 5.40
C ARG A 102 -7.05 19.73 4.66
N ARG A 103 -7.29 18.48 5.05
CA ARG A 103 -8.28 17.59 4.41
C ARG A 103 -9.72 18.01 4.74
N VAL A 104 -9.99 18.37 5.99
CA VAL A 104 -11.28 18.94 6.44
C VAL A 104 -11.53 20.26 5.74
N LYS A 105 -10.55 21.18 5.70
CA LYS A 105 -10.69 22.45 4.97
C LYS A 105 -10.95 22.24 3.47
N ARG A 106 -10.26 21.29 2.83
CA ARG A 106 -10.53 20.93 1.42
C ARG A 106 -11.92 20.33 1.24
N HIS A 107 -12.35 19.40 2.08
CA HIS A 107 -13.67 18.80 1.98
C HIS A 107 -14.78 19.83 2.25
N TRP A 108 -14.58 20.73 3.21
CA TRP A 108 -15.51 21.81 3.51
C TRP A 108 -15.57 22.84 2.38
N PHE A 109 -14.42 23.22 1.80
CA PHE A 109 -14.37 24.09 0.63
C PHE A 109 -15.02 23.46 -0.59
N VAL A 110 -14.72 22.19 -0.89
CA VAL A 110 -15.32 21.44 -1.99
C VAL A 110 -16.84 21.30 -1.80
N ASN A 111 -17.31 20.98 -0.59
CA ASN A 111 -18.76 20.89 -0.35
C ASN A 111 -19.45 22.25 -0.41
N LYS A 112 -18.82 23.33 0.08
CA LYS A 112 -19.41 24.67 0.01
C LYS A 112 -19.44 25.21 -1.43
N VAL A 113 -18.47 24.85 -2.26
CA VAL A 113 -18.41 25.25 -3.67
C VAL A 113 -19.29 24.37 -4.56
N LEU A 114 -19.40 23.06 -4.30
CA LEU A 114 -20.21 22.14 -5.11
C LEU A 114 -21.67 22.01 -4.66
N PHE A 115 -21.97 22.19 -3.38
CA PHE A 115 -23.33 22.05 -2.82
C PHE A 115 -23.88 23.34 -2.21
N GLY A 116 -23.08 24.41 -2.11
CA GLY A 116 -23.51 25.70 -1.56
C GLY A 116 -24.41 26.53 -2.48
N GLU A 117 -24.63 26.13 -3.73
CA GLU A 117 -25.60 26.78 -4.63
C GLU A 117 -27.00 26.15 -4.60
N LEU A 118 -27.24 25.08 -3.83
CA LEU A 118 -28.55 24.39 -3.79
C LEU A 118 -29.43 24.70 -2.56
N GLN A 119 -29.05 25.65 -1.71
CA GLN A 119 -29.88 26.06 -0.55
C GLN A 119 -30.29 27.54 -0.50
N GLU A 120 -30.01 28.34 -1.54
CA GLU A 120 -30.61 29.67 -1.70
C GLU A 120 -31.56 29.71 -2.90
N SER A 121 -32.67 28.98 -2.82
CA SER A 121 -33.90 29.40 -3.49
C SER A 121 -35.03 29.34 -2.48
N LYS A 122 -35.53 30.53 -2.17
CA LYS A 122 -36.80 30.76 -1.48
C LYS A 122 -37.96 30.08 -2.19
#